data_AF-A0A8T4J0X1-F1
#
_entry.id   AF-A0A8T4J0X1-F1
#
_cell.length_a   1.000
_cell.length_b   1.000
_cell.length_c   1.000
_cell.angle_alpha   90.00
_cell.angle_beta   90.00
_cell.angle_gamma   90.00
#
_symmetry.space_group_name_H-M   'P 1'
#
loop_
_entity.id
_entity.type
_entity.pdbx_description
1 polymer ?
#
loop_
_entity_poly.entity_id
_entity_poly.type
_entity_poly.pdbx_seq_one_letter_code
_entity_poly.pdbx_strand_id
1 'polypeptide(L)'
;GQYRRFVISKGAVGEIVADSISLGKTYECKSDGKLDTVTTNSNGKTSVELDTKVVKSVPDGRCSALGSHTLIHNSDGTLTWKAAGRSAKLRKVTGAEKIPDAYIGTWQRPLANGGTQRMTVERKPVGSAAVTLVSEGGGEHCEASVDLFSAGGTDEPLRVAPPLVNQKRSSGDCATGDASELRVTGDGQLVREFPGGYTSLTYTRVN
;
A
#
# COMPACT_ATOMS: atom_id res chain seq x y z
N GLY A 1 -8.67 -6.20 2.60
CA GLY A 1 -7.85 -6.31 1.38
C GLY A 1 -7.25 -7.69 1.30
N GLN A 2 -6.45 -7.88 0.25
CA GLN A 2 -5.58 -9.04 0.08
C GLN A 2 -4.38 -8.95 1.02
N TYR A 3 -3.89 -7.73 1.26
CA TYR A 3 -2.78 -7.46 2.18
C TYR A 3 -3.21 -6.51 3.29
N ARG A 4 -2.57 -6.65 4.45
CA ARG A 4 -2.79 -5.79 5.60
C ARG A 4 -1.48 -5.55 6.35
N ARG A 5 -1.28 -4.31 6.77
CA ARG A 5 -0.13 -3.85 7.54
C ARG A 5 -0.62 -3.09 8.77
N PHE A 6 0.07 -3.27 9.88
CA PHE A 6 -0.08 -2.44 11.07
C PHE A 6 1.27 -1.86 11.47
N VAL A 7 1.27 -0.62 11.92
CA VAL A 7 2.31 -0.02 12.76
C VAL A 7 1.68 0.14 14.13
N ILE A 8 2.26 -0.49 15.15
CA ILE A 8 1.71 -0.48 16.51
C ILE A 8 2.73 0.18 17.42
N SER A 9 2.30 1.19 18.15
CA SER A 9 3.08 1.89 19.17
C SER A 9 2.60 1.53 20.57
N LYS A 10 3.43 1.81 21.57
CA LYS A 10 3.01 1.74 22.97
C LYS A 10 2.14 2.97 23.28
N GLY A 11 1.04 2.77 23.99
CA GLY A 11 0.18 3.84 24.48
C GLY A 11 -0.82 3.34 25.51
N ALA A 12 -1.68 4.24 25.97
CA ALA A 12 -2.74 3.99 26.94
C ALA A 12 -4.11 3.81 26.25
N VAL A 13 -5.06 3.24 27.00
CA VAL A 13 -6.46 3.18 26.57
C VAL A 13 -6.97 4.59 26.29
N GLY A 14 -7.65 4.76 25.15
CA GLY A 14 -8.13 6.04 24.64
C GLY A 14 -7.19 6.73 23.65
N GLU A 15 -5.92 6.30 23.54
CA GLU A 15 -4.95 6.88 22.60
C GLU A 15 -4.94 6.15 21.26
N ILE A 16 -4.53 6.85 20.19
CA ILE A 16 -4.23 6.21 18.90
C ILE A 16 -2.89 5.47 19.03
N VAL A 17 -2.94 4.15 18.98
CA VAL A 17 -1.76 3.28 19.16
C VAL A 17 -1.45 2.44 17.93
N ALA A 18 -2.28 2.52 16.90
CA ALA A 18 -2.09 1.74 15.70
C ALA A 18 -2.44 2.54 14.45
N ASP A 19 -1.56 2.51 13.46
CA ASP A 19 -1.88 2.86 12.08
C ASP A 19 -2.00 1.56 11.29
N SER A 20 -2.96 1.48 10.38
CA SER A 20 -3.12 0.31 9.53
C SER A 20 -3.37 0.66 8.08
N ILE A 21 -2.83 -0.16 7.19
CA ILE A 21 -3.06 -0.06 5.75
C ILE A 21 -3.65 -1.39 5.28
N SER A 22 -4.79 -1.33 4.60
CA SER A 22 -5.40 -2.46 3.91
C SER A 22 -5.32 -2.25 2.41
N LEU A 23 -4.60 -3.12 1.72
CA LEU A 23 -4.47 -3.09 0.27
C LEU A 23 -5.33 -4.18 -0.36
N GLY A 24 -6.30 -3.79 -1.17
CA GLY A 24 -7.05 -4.65 -2.08
C GLY A 24 -6.55 -4.50 -3.51
N LYS A 25 -7.18 -5.23 -4.45
CA LYS A 25 -6.83 -5.14 -5.88
C LYS A 25 -7.04 -3.72 -6.43
N THR A 26 -8.16 -3.10 -6.03
CA THR A 26 -8.61 -1.81 -6.58
C THR A 26 -8.68 -0.72 -5.51
N TYR A 27 -8.10 -0.94 -4.32
CA TYR A 27 -8.22 0.02 -3.23
C TYR A 27 -7.07 -0.03 -2.22
N GLU A 28 -6.82 1.11 -1.58
CA GLU A 28 -6.07 1.24 -0.33
C GLU A 28 -6.96 1.90 0.73
N CYS A 29 -7.02 1.34 1.93
CA CYS A 29 -7.62 1.98 3.09
C CYS A 29 -6.56 2.20 4.16
N LYS A 30 -6.44 3.42 4.65
CA LYS A 30 -5.66 3.73 5.86
C LYS A 30 -6.58 4.01 7.02
N SER A 31 -6.24 3.48 8.18
CA SER A 31 -7.06 3.61 9.37
C SER A 31 -6.23 3.76 10.62
N ASP A 32 -6.67 4.65 11.49
CA ASP A 32 -6.16 4.79 12.85
C ASP A 32 -6.91 3.80 13.75
N GLY A 33 -6.21 3.26 14.74
CA GLY A 33 -6.72 2.36 15.77
C GLY A 33 -6.48 2.96 17.14
N LYS A 34 -7.56 3.44 17.75
CA LYS A 34 -7.57 3.90 19.13
C LYS A 34 -7.66 2.68 20.06
N LEU A 35 -6.76 2.60 21.04
CA LEU A 35 -6.77 1.51 22.01
C LEU A 35 -8.03 1.58 22.85
N ASP A 36 -8.86 0.56 22.78
CA ASP A 36 -10.09 0.48 23.57
C ASP A 36 -9.87 -0.37 24.83
N THR A 37 -9.42 -1.61 24.65
CA THR A 37 -9.24 -2.54 25.77
C THR A 37 -7.95 -3.35 25.61
N VAL A 38 -7.31 -3.67 26.74
CA VAL A 38 -6.20 -4.65 26.81
C VAL A 38 -6.63 -5.80 27.71
N THR A 39 -6.54 -7.02 27.22
CA THR A 39 -6.89 -8.23 27.98
C THR A 39 -5.68 -9.16 28.01
N THR A 40 -5.32 -9.64 29.19
CA THR A 40 -4.36 -10.73 29.36
C THR A 40 -5.06 -11.87 30.08
N ASN A 41 -5.13 -13.04 29.46
CA ASN A 41 -5.78 -14.19 30.09
C ASN A 41 -4.84 -14.87 31.12
N SER A 42 -5.37 -15.84 31.86
CA SER A 42 -4.63 -16.61 32.88
C SER A 42 -3.38 -17.32 32.35
N ASN A 43 -3.30 -17.55 31.03
CA ASN A 43 -2.16 -18.18 30.38
C ASN A 43 -1.13 -17.16 29.86
N GLY A 44 -1.26 -15.89 30.26
CA GLY A 44 -0.38 -14.80 29.84
C GLY A 44 -0.57 -14.36 28.38
N LYS A 45 -1.64 -14.80 27.71
CA LYS A 45 -1.93 -14.41 26.33
C LYS A 45 -2.59 -13.04 26.31
N THR A 46 -1.93 -12.08 25.68
CA THR A 46 -2.42 -10.70 25.55
C THR A 46 -3.15 -10.48 24.23
N SER A 47 -4.29 -9.81 24.30
CA SER A 47 -5.01 -9.24 23.17
C SER A 47 -5.34 -7.78 23.42
N VAL A 48 -5.42 -7.01 22.35
CA VAL A 48 -5.89 -5.63 22.38
C VAL A 48 -7.08 -5.46 21.44
N GLU A 49 -8.00 -4.61 21.85
CA GLU A 49 -9.13 -4.16 21.06
C GLU A 49 -8.89 -2.72 20.59
N LEU A 50 -9.14 -2.47 19.31
CA LEU A 50 -8.94 -1.19 18.67
C LEU A 50 -10.27 -0.70 18.09
N ASP A 51 -10.68 0.48 18.51
CA ASP A 51 -11.71 1.27 17.82
C ASP A 51 -11.08 1.92 16.59
N THR A 52 -11.52 1.53 15.39
CA THR A 52 -10.85 1.93 14.14
C THR A 52 -11.64 2.93 13.32
N LYS A 53 -10.92 3.91 12.78
CA LYS A 53 -11.46 4.95 11.90
C LYS A 53 -10.69 4.98 10.58
N VAL A 54 -11.40 4.93 9.46
CA VAL A 54 -10.79 5.18 8.14
C VAL A 54 -10.41 6.65 8.02
N VAL A 55 -9.14 6.92 7.74
CA VAL A 55 -8.59 8.27 7.58
C VAL A 55 -8.21 8.59 6.14
N LYS A 56 -7.96 7.57 5.31
CA LYS A 56 -7.73 7.72 3.87
C LYS A 56 -8.31 6.53 3.11
N SER A 57 -8.89 6.81 1.95
CA SER A 57 -9.39 5.83 1.00
C SER A 57 -8.84 6.19 -0.38
N VAL A 58 -8.26 5.23 -1.08
CA VAL A 58 -7.92 5.39 -2.51
C VAL A 58 -8.57 4.25 -3.27
N PRO A 59 -9.46 4.51 -4.25
CA PRO A 59 -10.05 5.82 -4.53
C PRO A 59 -10.93 6.30 -3.37
N ASP A 60 -11.26 7.59 -3.38
CA ASP A 60 -12.08 8.22 -2.35
C ASP A 60 -13.43 7.50 -2.19
N GLY A 61 -13.90 7.39 -0.95
CA GLY A 61 -15.20 6.78 -0.62
C GLY A 61 -15.29 5.25 -0.75
N ARG A 62 -14.24 4.54 -1.21
CA ARG A 62 -14.26 3.06 -1.30
C ARG A 62 -14.21 2.35 0.04
N CYS A 63 -13.58 2.94 1.03
CA CYS A 63 -13.33 2.31 2.32
C CYS A 63 -14.41 2.67 3.34
N SER A 64 -14.92 1.66 4.04
CA SER A 64 -15.76 1.81 5.23
C SER A 64 -15.05 1.24 6.45
N ALA A 65 -15.31 1.84 7.62
CA ALA A 65 -14.81 1.31 8.88
C ALA A 65 -15.43 -0.06 9.13
N LEU A 66 -14.60 -1.03 9.54
CA LEU A 66 -15.06 -2.38 9.88
C LEU A 66 -15.46 -2.50 11.36
N GLY A 67 -15.44 -1.37 12.10
CA GLY A 67 -15.68 -1.32 13.54
C GLY A 67 -14.47 -1.78 14.35
N SER A 68 -14.74 -2.46 15.45
CA SER A 68 -13.72 -2.96 16.36
C SER A 68 -12.81 -4.01 15.71
N HIS A 69 -11.50 -3.85 15.92
CA HIS A 69 -10.48 -4.81 15.52
C HIS A 69 -9.84 -5.42 16.78
N THR A 70 -9.63 -6.74 16.77
CA THR A 70 -8.84 -7.42 17.80
C THR A 70 -7.47 -7.80 17.25
N LEU A 71 -6.41 -7.52 18.00
CA LEU A 71 -5.07 -8.03 17.75
C LEU A 71 -4.65 -8.93 18.91
N ILE A 72 -4.23 -10.15 18.61
CA ILE A 72 -3.90 -11.16 19.61
C ILE A 72 -2.45 -11.57 19.43
N HIS A 73 -1.62 -11.42 20.46
CA HIS A 73 -0.25 -11.89 20.44
C HIS A 73 -0.18 -13.41 20.57
N ASN A 74 0.54 -14.04 19.65
CA ASN A 74 0.79 -15.47 19.64
C ASN A 74 2.21 -15.74 20.18
N SER A 75 2.41 -16.94 20.74
CA SER A 75 3.71 -17.34 21.30
C SER A 75 4.84 -17.45 20.26
N ASP A 76 4.50 -17.59 18.98
CA ASP A 76 5.46 -17.62 17.86
C ASP A 76 5.89 -16.21 17.38
N GLY A 77 5.52 -15.16 18.12
CA GLY A 77 5.84 -13.77 17.80
C GLY A 77 5.00 -13.15 16.69
N THR A 78 3.98 -13.85 16.20
CA THR A 78 3.00 -13.31 15.24
C THR A 78 1.79 -12.68 15.95
N LEU A 79 1.01 -11.90 15.20
CA LEU A 79 -0.28 -11.41 15.67
C LEU A 79 -1.42 -12.09 14.90
N THR A 80 -2.46 -12.52 15.59
CA THR A 80 -3.75 -12.83 14.96
C THR A 80 -4.58 -11.55 14.94
N TRP A 81 -4.92 -11.07 13.75
CA TRP A 81 -5.88 -9.97 13.57
C TRP A 81 -7.28 -10.54 13.32
N LYS A 82 -8.31 -9.93 13.92
CA LYS A 82 -9.72 -10.21 13.65
C LYS A 82 -10.53 -8.93 13.54
N ALA A 83 -11.51 -8.90 12.63
CA ALA A 83 -12.57 -7.89 12.60
C ALA A 83 -13.71 -8.34 11.68
N ALA A 84 -14.96 -7.99 12.02
CA ALA A 84 -16.14 -8.25 11.17
C ALA A 84 -16.19 -9.68 10.58
N GLY A 85 -15.94 -10.70 11.42
CA GLY A 85 -15.92 -12.12 11.02
C GLY A 85 -14.70 -12.56 10.21
N ARG A 86 -13.74 -11.68 9.94
CA ARG A 86 -12.51 -11.95 9.19
C ARG A 86 -11.35 -12.18 10.14
N SER A 87 -10.35 -12.93 9.69
CA SER A 87 -9.12 -13.20 10.44
C SER A 87 -7.90 -13.23 9.51
N ALA A 88 -6.74 -12.83 10.03
CA ALA A 88 -5.45 -13.02 9.35
C ALA A 88 -4.32 -13.19 10.37
N LYS A 89 -3.28 -13.92 9.97
CA LYS A 89 -2.02 -14.01 10.72
C LYS A 89 -1.05 -12.95 10.18
N LEU A 90 -0.56 -12.08 11.06
CA LEU A 90 0.38 -11.02 10.74
C LEU A 90 1.78 -11.43 11.22
N ARG A 91 2.75 -11.34 10.32
CA ARG A 91 4.17 -11.47 10.68
C ARG A 91 4.73 -10.11 11.08
N LYS A 92 5.68 -10.12 12.01
CA LYS A 92 6.44 -8.91 12.34
C LYS A 92 7.40 -8.60 11.20
N VAL A 93 7.43 -7.35 10.75
CA VAL A 93 8.50 -6.85 9.87
C VAL A 93 9.60 -6.31 10.77
N THR A 94 10.83 -6.81 10.59
CA THR A 94 12.00 -6.36 11.35
C THR A 94 12.79 -5.32 10.57
N GLY A 95 13.04 -4.16 11.20
CA GLY A 95 13.74 -3.05 10.58
C GLY A 95 12.86 -2.17 9.68
N ALA A 96 13.40 -1.04 9.24
CA ALA A 96 12.74 -0.17 8.28
C ALA A 96 12.89 -0.74 6.87
N GLU A 97 11.77 -0.97 6.19
CA GLU A 97 11.76 -1.31 4.77
C GLU A 97 12.31 -0.15 3.94
N LYS A 98 13.24 -0.45 3.04
CA LYS A 98 13.85 0.52 2.13
C LYS A 98 13.64 0.03 0.71
N ILE A 99 13.15 0.92 -0.16
CA ILE A 99 13.08 0.66 -1.60
C ILE A 99 14.50 0.38 -2.12
N PRO A 100 14.74 -0.78 -2.77
CA PRO A 100 16.05 -1.10 -3.32
C PRO A 100 16.48 -0.10 -4.39
N ASP A 101 17.77 0.17 -4.46
CA ASP A 101 18.34 1.19 -5.34
C ASP A 101 18.03 0.93 -6.83
N ALA A 102 17.88 -0.34 -7.20
CA ALA A 102 17.49 -0.77 -8.54
C ALA A 102 16.16 -0.16 -9.01
N TYR A 103 15.23 0.18 -8.11
CA TYR A 103 13.95 0.79 -8.47
C TYR A 103 14.02 2.31 -8.63
N ILE A 104 14.98 2.96 -7.96
CA ILE A 104 15.00 4.42 -7.80
C ILE A 104 15.30 5.12 -9.11
N GLY A 105 14.60 6.23 -9.37
CA GLY A 105 14.75 7.05 -10.58
C GLY A 105 13.50 7.06 -11.44
N THR A 106 13.66 7.50 -12.69
CA THR A 106 12.56 7.64 -13.64
C THR A 106 12.59 6.51 -14.65
N TRP A 107 11.42 5.96 -14.92
CA TRP A 107 11.16 4.89 -15.87
C TRP A 107 10.10 5.36 -16.86
N GLN A 108 10.16 4.91 -18.10
CA GLN A 108 9.21 5.31 -19.13
C GLN A 108 8.77 4.16 -20.03
N ARG A 109 7.56 4.28 -20.55
CA ARG A 109 7.00 3.38 -21.56
C ARG A 109 6.11 4.15 -22.55
N PRO A 110 5.96 3.67 -23.78
CA PRO A 110 4.95 4.20 -24.69
C PRO A 110 3.53 3.86 -24.21
N LEU A 111 2.58 4.74 -24.51
CA LEU A 111 1.15 4.50 -24.35
C LEU A 111 0.56 3.90 -25.63
N ALA A 112 -0.47 3.06 -25.49
CA ALA A 112 -1.07 2.35 -26.63
C ALA A 112 -1.78 3.31 -27.62
N ASN A 113 -2.32 4.42 -27.12
CA ASN A 113 -2.95 5.48 -27.90
C ASN A 113 -1.94 6.55 -28.39
N GLY A 114 -0.65 6.27 -28.31
CA GLY A 114 0.41 7.24 -28.57
C GLY A 114 0.71 8.12 -27.36
N GLY A 115 1.95 8.61 -27.28
CA GLY A 115 2.46 9.33 -26.12
C GLY A 115 3.27 8.44 -25.16
N THR A 116 3.50 8.93 -23.95
CA THR A 116 4.44 8.34 -22.97
C THR A 116 3.86 8.35 -21.57
N GLN A 117 4.13 7.29 -20.81
CA GLN A 117 3.96 7.28 -19.36
C GLN A 117 5.32 7.22 -18.68
N ARG A 118 5.58 8.16 -17.78
CA ARG A 118 6.73 8.21 -16.89
C ARG A 118 6.34 7.80 -15.48
N MET A 119 7.17 6.98 -14.86
CA MET A 119 7.07 6.55 -13.47
C MET A 119 8.35 6.96 -12.75
N THR A 120 8.24 7.85 -11.77
CA THR A 120 9.36 8.25 -10.91
C THR A 120 9.23 7.56 -9.57
N VAL A 121 10.24 6.82 -9.15
CA VAL A 121 10.30 6.12 -7.85
C VAL A 121 11.31 6.80 -6.94
N GLU A 122 10.87 7.22 -5.77
CA GLU A 122 11.68 7.89 -4.75
C GLU A 122 11.76 7.07 -3.46
N ARG A 123 12.89 7.16 -2.74
CA ARG A 123 13.01 6.53 -1.43
C ARG A 123 12.13 7.25 -0.41
N LYS A 124 10.95 6.69 -0.15
CA LYS A 124 10.02 7.15 0.88
C LYS A 124 9.62 5.99 1.79
N PRO A 125 9.21 6.28 3.04
CA PRO A 125 8.71 5.25 3.95
C PRO A 125 7.44 4.58 3.42
N VAL A 126 7.17 3.36 3.89
CA VAL A 126 5.88 2.71 3.68
C VAL A 126 4.74 3.61 4.17
N GLY A 127 3.65 3.62 3.41
CA GLY A 127 2.49 4.49 3.62
C GLY A 127 2.66 5.89 3.05
N SER A 128 3.80 6.23 2.46
CA SER A 128 4.00 7.52 1.79
C SER A 128 3.90 7.40 0.27
N ALA A 129 3.56 8.49 -0.40
CA ALA A 129 3.62 8.61 -1.86
C ALA A 129 5.08 8.47 -2.31
N ALA A 130 5.43 7.29 -2.82
CA ALA A 130 6.80 6.94 -3.22
C ALA A 130 6.96 6.86 -4.74
N VAL A 131 5.84 6.77 -5.47
CA VAL A 131 5.82 6.72 -6.92
C VAL A 131 4.95 7.85 -7.45
N THR A 132 5.46 8.54 -8.47
CA THR A 132 4.70 9.51 -9.26
C THR A 132 4.53 8.96 -10.67
N LEU A 133 3.31 9.00 -11.19
CA LEU A 133 2.98 8.63 -12.56
C LEU A 133 2.56 9.88 -13.32
N VAL A 134 3.19 10.12 -14.47
CA VAL A 134 2.81 11.18 -15.41
C VAL A 134 2.57 10.51 -16.77
N SER A 135 1.36 10.62 -17.30
CA SER A 135 0.99 10.08 -18.61
C SER A 135 0.61 11.24 -19.53
N GLU A 136 1.22 11.29 -20.71
CA GLU A 136 1.02 12.35 -21.70
C GLU A 136 0.74 11.71 -23.06
N GLY A 137 -0.39 12.02 -23.68
CA GLY A 137 -0.77 11.43 -24.98
C GLY A 137 -2.25 11.65 -25.30
N GLY A 138 -2.61 11.62 -26.58
CA GLY A 138 -4.02 11.75 -27.00
C GLY A 138 -4.71 13.07 -26.63
N GLY A 139 -3.94 14.12 -26.30
CA GLY A 139 -4.47 15.40 -25.78
C GLY A 139 -4.70 15.41 -24.26
N GLU A 140 -4.37 14.32 -23.56
CA GLU A 140 -4.52 14.17 -22.12
C GLU A 140 -3.18 14.31 -21.39
N HIS A 141 -3.25 14.80 -20.17
CA HIS A 141 -2.15 14.84 -19.22
C HIS A 141 -2.67 14.35 -17.87
N CYS A 142 -2.19 13.19 -17.43
CA CYS A 142 -2.63 12.58 -16.18
C CYS A 142 -1.47 12.47 -15.21
N GLU A 143 -1.62 13.08 -14.05
CA GLU A 143 -0.67 12.96 -12.96
C GLU A 143 -1.30 12.29 -11.75
N ALA A 144 -0.59 11.29 -11.21
CA ALA A 144 -1.02 10.57 -10.03
C ALA A 144 0.14 10.28 -9.09
N SER A 145 -0.14 10.28 -7.79
CA SER A 145 0.77 9.76 -6.76
C SER A 145 0.36 8.35 -6.36
N VAL A 146 1.32 7.53 -5.97
CA VAL A 146 1.08 6.15 -5.55
C VAL A 146 1.82 5.87 -4.25
N ASP A 147 1.07 5.42 -3.26
CA ASP A 147 1.60 5.11 -1.94
C ASP A 147 2.33 3.77 -1.95
N LEU A 148 3.48 3.70 -1.27
CA LEU A 148 4.23 2.47 -1.04
C LEU A 148 3.53 1.64 0.03
N PHE A 149 3.15 0.40 -0.28
CA PHE A 149 2.59 -0.53 0.70
C PHE A 149 3.65 -1.43 1.35
N SER A 150 4.60 -1.90 0.53
CA SER A 150 5.77 -2.67 0.99
C SER A 150 6.91 -2.47 0.01
N ALA A 151 8.13 -2.32 0.51
CA ALA A 151 9.33 -2.21 -0.31
C ALA A 151 9.78 -3.54 -0.91
N GLY A 152 9.15 -4.64 -0.51
CA GLY A 152 9.57 -5.98 -0.91
C GLY A 152 10.86 -6.42 -0.21
N GLY A 153 11.42 -7.51 -0.71
CA GLY A 153 12.68 -8.12 -0.26
C GLY A 153 13.35 -8.85 -1.44
N THR A 154 14.33 -9.72 -1.18
CA THR A 154 15.06 -10.44 -2.24
C THR A 154 14.14 -11.19 -3.21
N ASP A 155 13.00 -11.72 -2.72
CA ASP A 155 12.03 -12.48 -3.52
C ASP A 155 10.60 -11.91 -3.48
N GLU A 156 10.36 -10.88 -2.67
CA GLU A 156 9.04 -10.22 -2.59
C GLU A 156 9.04 -8.94 -3.44
N PRO A 157 8.02 -8.74 -4.30
CA PRO A 157 7.95 -7.54 -5.12
C PRO A 157 7.66 -6.30 -4.27
N LEU A 158 8.03 -5.14 -4.80
CA LEU A 158 7.56 -3.88 -4.25
C LEU A 158 6.07 -3.75 -4.55
N ARG A 159 5.26 -3.44 -3.53
CA ARG A 159 3.80 -3.30 -3.67
C ARG A 159 3.39 -1.85 -3.51
N VAL A 160 2.56 -1.37 -4.43
CA VAL A 160 2.03 0.00 -4.42
C VAL A 160 0.51 0.03 -4.47
N ALA A 161 -0.06 1.08 -3.89
CA ALA A 161 -1.49 1.37 -3.90
C ALA A 161 -2.03 1.63 -5.33
N PRO A 162 -3.35 1.73 -5.51
CA PRO A 162 -3.92 2.38 -6.69
C PRO A 162 -3.38 3.82 -6.85
N PRO A 163 -3.20 4.32 -8.08
CA PRO A 163 -2.80 5.71 -8.31
C PRO A 163 -3.88 6.70 -7.86
N LEU A 164 -3.53 7.62 -6.98
CA LEU A 164 -4.36 8.75 -6.61
C LEU A 164 -4.16 9.88 -7.63
N VAL A 165 -5.12 10.03 -8.55
CA VAL A 165 -5.08 11.07 -9.59
C VAL A 165 -5.20 12.45 -8.97
N ASN A 166 -4.27 13.34 -9.34
CA ASN A 166 -4.33 14.74 -8.98
C ASN A 166 -5.15 15.50 -10.03
N GLN A 167 -6.44 15.68 -9.76
CA GLN A 167 -7.36 16.36 -10.66
C GLN A 167 -6.97 17.81 -10.96
N LYS A 168 -6.24 18.49 -10.06
CA LYS A 168 -5.79 19.87 -10.29
C LYS A 168 -4.59 19.97 -11.23
N ARG A 169 -3.82 18.89 -11.34
CA ARG A 169 -2.64 18.80 -12.21
C ARG A 169 -2.89 17.96 -13.45
N SER A 170 -4.10 17.42 -13.60
CA SER A 170 -4.48 16.59 -14.74
C SER A 170 -5.45 17.33 -15.65
N SER A 171 -5.45 16.96 -16.94
CA SER A 171 -6.38 17.44 -17.95
C SER A 171 -6.82 16.26 -18.83
N GLY A 172 -8.13 16.13 -19.05
CA GLY A 172 -8.74 14.98 -19.73
C GLY A 172 -9.37 13.99 -18.75
N ASP A 173 -9.75 12.81 -19.24
CA ASP A 173 -10.51 11.82 -18.49
C ASP A 173 -9.59 10.82 -17.77
N CYS A 174 -8.81 11.35 -16.82
CA CYS A 174 -7.84 10.56 -16.07
C CYS A 174 -8.50 9.61 -15.07
N ALA A 175 -8.31 8.30 -15.28
CA ALA A 175 -8.82 7.26 -14.40
C ALA A 175 -7.77 6.73 -13.41
N THR A 176 -8.22 6.35 -12.21
CA THR A 176 -7.39 5.57 -11.28
C THR A 176 -7.25 4.13 -11.81
N GLY A 177 -6.02 3.60 -11.74
CA GLY A 177 -5.75 2.20 -12.02
C GLY A 177 -5.80 1.32 -10.77
N ASP A 178 -5.45 0.06 -10.91
CA ASP A 178 -5.39 -0.88 -9.78
C ASP A 178 -4.09 -0.75 -8.96
N ALA A 179 -4.13 -1.35 -7.76
CA ALA A 179 -2.92 -1.66 -7.01
C ALA A 179 -2.02 -2.58 -7.84
N SER A 180 -0.71 -2.50 -7.64
CA SER A 180 0.23 -3.25 -8.48
C SER A 180 1.50 -3.65 -7.76
N GLU A 181 2.19 -4.62 -8.33
CA GLU A 181 3.50 -5.10 -7.92
C GLU A 181 4.56 -4.61 -8.92
N LEU A 182 5.71 -4.15 -8.44
CA LEU A 182 6.84 -3.74 -9.27
C LEU A 182 7.99 -4.73 -9.09
N ARG A 183 8.65 -5.08 -10.19
CA ARG A 183 9.88 -5.87 -10.22
C ARG A 183 10.87 -5.26 -11.19
N VAL A 184 12.15 -5.25 -10.83
CA VAL A 184 13.22 -4.98 -11.80
C VAL A 184 13.74 -6.32 -12.30
N THR A 185 13.71 -6.52 -13.62
CA THR A 185 14.17 -7.74 -14.28
C THR A 185 15.68 -7.74 -14.48
N GLY A 186 16.26 -8.92 -14.75
CA GLY A 186 17.71 -9.08 -14.91
C GLY A 186 18.32 -8.31 -16.08
N ASP A 187 17.51 -7.94 -17.06
CA ASP A 187 17.86 -7.06 -18.19
C ASP A 187 17.73 -5.56 -17.87
N GLY A 188 17.42 -5.22 -16.61
CA GLY A 188 17.37 -3.85 -16.11
C GLY A 188 16.07 -3.09 -16.44
N GLN A 189 15.02 -3.78 -16.91
CA GLN A 189 13.69 -3.18 -17.09
C GLN A 189 12.89 -3.18 -15.79
N LEU A 190 11.91 -2.28 -15.69
CA LEU A 190 10.92 -2.31 -14.61
C LEU A 190 9.61 -2.86 -15.14
N VAL A 191 9.12 -3.93 -14.53
CA VAL A 191 7.84 -4.56 -14.83
C VAL A 191 6.85 -4.23 -13.73
N ARG A 192 5.68 -3.71 -14.13
CA ARG A 192 4.53 -3.46 -13.26
C ARG A 192 3.45 -4.49 -13.58
N GLU A 193 3.07 -5.27 -12.57
CA GLU A 193 2.09 -6.35 -12.68
C GLU A 193 0.84 -6.02 -11.84
N PHE A 194 -0.33 -6.39 -12.35
CA PHE A 194 -1.61 -6.14 -11.67
C PHE A 194 -2.23 -7.44 -11.15
N PRO A 195 -2.82 -7.44 -9.94
CA PRO A 195 -3.48 -8.61 -9.39
C PRO A 195 -4.60 -9.14 -10.31
N GLY A 196 -4.46 -10.37 -10.80
CA GLY A 196 -5.43 -11.00 -11.71
C GLY A 196 -4.89 -11.35 -13.10
N GLY A 197 -3.64 -10.99 -13.40
CA GLY A 197 -2.89 -11.57 -14.52
C GLY A 197 -3.28 -11.07 -15.93
N TYR A 198 -4.13 -10.05 -16.04
CA TYR A 198 -4.64 -9.61 -17.33
C TYR A 198 -3.66 -8.75 -18.14
N THR A 199 -2.77 -7.99 -17.48
CA THR A 199 -1.80 -7.11 -18.17
C THR A 199 -0.55 -6.90 -17.30
N SER A 200 0.63 -6.93 -17.92
CA SER A 200 1.88 -6.40 -17.36
C SER A 200 2.34 -5.18 -18.18
N LEU A 201 2.94 -4.19 -17.52
CA LEU A 201 3.49 -3.01 -18.17
C LEU A 201 5.00 -2.99 -17.96
N THR A 202 5.74 -2.89 -19.06
CA THR A 202 7.20 -2.84 -19.05
C THR A 202 7.67 -1.41 -19.28
N TYR A 203 8.61 -0.97 -18.45
CA TYR A 203 9.23 0.34 -18.50
C TYR A 203 10.74 0.21 -18.69
N THR A 204 11.30 1.18 -19.42
CA THR A 204 12.74 1.36 -19.61
C THR A 204 13.22 2.52 -18.76
N ARG A 205 14.44 2.44 -18.24
CA ARG A 205 15.01 3.51 -17.43
C ARG A 205 15.23 4.76 -18.31
N VAL A 206 14.88 5.92 -17.78
CA VAL A 206 15.23 7.21 -18.40
C VAL A 206 16.66 7.53 -17.99
N ASN A 207 17.53 7.71 -18.98
CA ASN A 207 18.91 8.14 -18.78
C ASN A 207 18.98 9.61 -18.36
#